data_AF-U1P5Y4-F1
#
_entry.id   AF-U1P5Y4-F1
#
_cell.length_a   1.000
_cell.length_b   1.000
_cell.length_c   1.000
_cell.angle_alpha   90.00
_cell.angle_beta   90.00
_cell.angle_gamma   90.00
#
_symmetry.space_group_name_H-M   'P 1'
#
loop_
_entity.id
_entity.type
_entity.pdbx_description
1 polymer ?
#
loop_
_entity_poly.entity_id
_entity_poly.type
_entity_poly.pdbx_seq_one_letter_code
_entity_poly.pdbx_strand_id
1 'polypeptide(L)'
;MSQSFVIVGDGIAGSSAAETLREEATDADITVLTDEGEALYNRILIKEYAKGKLPEAPISIHEEGWYADRDIDLQLNTYVTDVRPDDHEVETHEGVVYEFDKLLLAVGGTPRQLPVDDSDADGVHHFWTFQDARAINESASQAEKGVVVGAGLLGIDLAAVCGAQDVEGKYLMRGNSWWRYALSEEGAAIMHDAMREKGVEPVFDSGVDHFETDEAGHVTAAVDPNGDRYECDFAGVAIGLDRNTELLETLDVEIDGGIVTDEYMQTSHPDVFAAGDITRFHDVILGERAQNGAWGSAKEQGSIAAKNMLDHGTEQFEW
;
A
#
# COMPACT_ATOMS: atom_id res chain seq x y z
N MET A 1 19.02 9.64 29.51
CA MET A 1 17.97 8.66 29.20
C MET A 1 18.29 8.16 27.81
N SER A 2 18.01 6.89 27.52
CA SER A 2 18.02 6.40 26.14
C SER A 2 17.05 7.25 25.33
N GLN A 3 17.42 7.57 24.08
CA GLN A 3 16.53 8.31 23.19
C GLN A 3 15.41 7.36 22.74
N SER A 4 14.16 7.82 22.74
CA SER A 4 13.02 7.02 22.30
C SER A 4 12.55 7.39 20.89
N PHE A 5 12.32 6.37 20.08
CA PHE A 5 11.86 6.47 18.70
C PHE A 5 10.57 5.70 18.54
N VAL A 6 9.54 6.36 18.01
CA VAL A 6 8.30 5.70 17.60
C VAL A 6 8.20 5.76 16.08
N ILE A 7 7.89 4.62 15.48
CA ILE A 7 7.68 4.46 14.04
C ILE A 7 6.25 3.97 13.84
N VAL A 8 5.45 4.69 13.06
CA VAL A 8 4.09 4.30 12.71
C VAL A 8 4.07 3.74 11.30
N GLY A 9 3.91 2.43 11.20
CA GLY A 9 3.88 1.63 9.97
C GLY A 9 5.09 0.69 9.85
N ASP A 10 4.85 -0.61 9.76
CA ASP A 10 5.89 -1.65 9.54
C ASP A 10 6.05 -2.04 8.06
N GLY A 11 5.74 -1.10 7.15
CA GLY A 11 6.11 -1.24 5.75
C GLY A 11 7.63 -1.13 5.56
N ILE A 12 8.11 -1.29 4.32
CA ILE A 12 9.56 -1.27 4.04
C ILE A 12 10.25 0.00 4.54
N ALA A 13 9.59 1.16 4.50
CA ALA A 13 10.13 2.42 5.01
C ALA A 13 10.34 2.37 6.54
N GLY A 14 9.31 2.02 7.31
CA GLY A 14 9.39 1.98 8.77
C GLY A 14 10.33 0.90 9.28
N SER A 15 10.29 -0.29 8.68
CA SER A 15 11.18 -1.38 9.06
C SER A 15 12.65 -1.08 8.76
N SER A 16 12.95 -0.46 7.60
CA SER A 16 14.32 -0.03 7.28
C SER A 16 14.81 1.08 8.21
N ALA A 17 13.91 1.98 8.65
CA ALA A 17 14.23 2.97 9.66
C ALA A 17 14.55 2.33 11.01
N ALA A 18 13.75 1.35 11.44
CA ALA A 18 13.98 0.60 12.68
C ALA A 18 15.31 -0.16 12.67
N GLU A 19 15.63 -0.82 11.54
CA GLU A 19 16.93 -1.48 11.33
C GLU A 19 18.08 -0.47 11.46
N THR A 20 17.98 0.66 10.74
CA THR A 20 19.01 1.71 10.72
C THR A 20 19.21 2.33 12.12
N LEU A 21 18.12 2.66 12.82
CA LEU A 21 18.20 3.20 14.17
C LEU A 21 18.87 2.22 15.14
N ARG A 22 18.56 0.91 15.06
CA ARG A 22 19.20 -0.06 15.95
C ARG A 22 20.69 -0.22 15.65
N GLU A 23 21.09 -0.15 14.38
CA GLU A 23 22.50 -0.24 13.99
C GLU A 23 23.32 0.99 14.41
N GLU A 24 22.74 2.19 14.34
CA GLU A 24 23.45 3.44 14.61
C GLU A 24 23.29 3.95 16.06
N ALA A 25 22.20 3.59 16.74
CA ALA A 25 21.88 3.97 18.12
C ALA A 25 21.55 2.74 18.97
N THR A 26 22.57 1.94 19.28
CA THR A 26 22.43 0.64 19.94
C THR A 26 21.71 0.66 21.28
N ASP A 27 21.71 1.79 21.98
CA ASP A 27 21.10 1.96 23.31
C ASP A 27 19.72 2.65 23.26
N ALA A 28 19.19 2.95 22.07
CA ALA A 28 17.90 3.63 21.91
C ALA A 28 16.70 2.69 22.15
N ASP A 29 15.60 3.27 22.62
CA ASP A 29 14.31 2.58 22.73
C ASP A 29 13.57 2.78 21.39
N ILE A 30 13.25 1.69 20.68
CA ILE A 30 12.64 1.75 19.35
C ILE A 30 11.33 0.98 19.39
N THR A 31 10.22 1.65 19.09
CA THR A 31 8.89 1.06 18.99
C THR A 31 8.36 1.19 17.57
N VAL A 32 7.86 0.09 16.99
CA VAL A 32 7.19 0.06 15.68
C VAL A 32 5.73 -0.31 15.90
N LEU A 33 4.81 0.57 15.51
CA LEU A 33 3.37 0.37 15.61
C LEU A 33 2.80 0.09 14.22
N THR A 34 2.04 -0.99 14.05
CA THR A 34 1.40 -1.30 12.76
C THR A 34 0.02 -1.89 12.96
N ASP A 35 -0.93 -1.47 12.13
CA ASP A 35 -2.29 -1.99 12.11
C ASP A 35 -2.37 -3.43 11.57
N GLU A 36 -1.40 -3.82 10.73
CA GLU A 36 -1.39 -5.18 10.19
C GLU A 36 -1.01 -6.21 11.27
N GLY A 37 -1.62 -7.39 11.20
CA GLY A 37 -1.38 -8.50 12.12
C GLY A 37 -0.11 -9.30 11.82
N GLU A 38 0.80 -8.77 11.00
CA GLU A 38 1.98 -9.45 10.49
C GLU A 38 3.18 -8.50 10.44
N ALA A 39 4.37 -9.05 10.73
CA ALA A 39 5.64 -8.35 10.57
C ALA A 39 5.99 -8.14 9.08
N LEU A 40 7.01 -7.31 8.81
CA LEU A 40 7.43 -6.94 7.45
C LEU A 40 7.48 -8.13 6.49
N TYR A 41 6.74 -7.98 5.41
CA TYR A 41 6.71 -8.87 4.26
C TYR A 41 6.89 -8.11 2.95
N ASN A 42 7.25 -8.82 1.89
CA ASN A 42 7.48 -8.26 0.57
C ASN A 42 6.15 -7.99 -0.16
N ARG A 43 5.64 -6.76 -0.04
CA ARG A 43 4.42 -6.30 -0.72
C ARG A 43 4.48 -6.39 -2.25
N ILE A 44 5.66 -6.49 -2.86
CA ILE A 44 5.77 -6.70 -4.31
C ILE A 44 5.40 -8.16 -4.68
N LEU A 45 5.68 -9.11 -3.79
CA LEU A 45 5.53 -10.55 -4.06
C LEU A 45 4.15 -11.12 -3.71
N ILE A 46 3.32 -10.40 -2.95
CA ILE A 46 1.97 -10.88 -2.56
C ILE A 46 1.09 -11.20 -3.79
N LYS A 47 1.34 -10.57 -4.93
CA LYS A 47 0.67 -10.90 -6.20
C LYS A 47 1.00 -12.27 -6.75
N GLU A 48 2.20 -12.78 -6.52
CA GLU A 48 2.55 -14.14 -6.95
C GLU A 48 1.86 -15.18 -6.06
N TYR A 49 1.61 -14.83 -4.80
CA TYR A 49 0.75 -15.60 -3.91
C TYR A 49 -0.72 -15.55 -4.35
N ALA A 50 -1.25 -14.35 -4.63
CA ALA A 50 -2.62 -14.18 -5.11
C ALA A 50 -2.90 -15.02 -6.38
N LYS A 51 -1.90 -15.14 -7.28
CA LYS A 51 -1.94 -15.98 -8.49
C LYS A 51 -1.83 -17.50 -8.23
N GLY A 52 -1.60 -17.92 -6.98
CA GLY A 52 -1.34 -19.31 -6.61
C GLY A 52 0.02 -19.84 -7.12
N LYS A 53 1.00 -18.97 -7.37
CA LYS A 53 2.33 -19.34 -7.91
C LYS A 53 3.43 -19.39 -6.86
N LEU A 54 3.23 -18.72 -5.72
CA LEU A 54 4.21 -18.64 -4.64
C LEU A 54 3.53 -19.02 -3.31
N PRO A 55 4.16 -19.86 -2.46
CA PRO A 55 3.68 -20.07 -1.09
C PRO A 55 3.99 -18.86 -0.19
N GLU A 56 3.49 -18.86 1.05
CA GLU A 56 3.66 -17.73 2.00
C GLU A 56 5.12 -17.49 2.41
N ALA A 57 5.86 -18.56 2.69
CA ALA A 57 7.21 -18.48 3.27
C ALA A 57 8.17 -17.48 2.57
N PRO A 58 8.33 -17.47 1.22
CA PRO A 58 9.20 -16.50 0.53
C PRO A 58 8.69 -15.04 0.52
N ILE A 59 7.50 -14.76 1.05
CA ILE A 59 6.93 -13.42 1.12
C ILE A 59 7.41 -12.72 2.40
N SER A 60 7.63 -13.46 3.49
CA SER A 60 8.17 -12.91 4.73
C SER A 60 9.58 -12.36 4.55
N ILE A 61 9.84 -11.16 5.08
CA ILE A 61 11.18 -10.55 5.12
C ILE A 61 11.74 -10.59 6.53
N HIS A 62 10.93 -10.16 7.51
CA HIS A 62 11.26 -10.25 8.92
C HIS A 62 10.15 -11.01 9.65
N GLU A 63 10.55 -11.99 10.45
CA GLU A 63 9.66 -12.60 11.44
C GLU A 63 9.69 -11.76 12.72
N GLU A 64 8.67 -11.86 13.57
CA GLU A 64 8.63 -11.14 14.86
C GLU A 64 9.91 -11.33 15.70
N GLY A 65 10.49 -12.53 15.65
CA GLY A 65 11.77 -12.83 16.34
C GLY A 65 12.94 -11.98 15.87
N TRP A 66 12.94 -11.50 14.62
CA TRP A 66 13.99 -10.61 14.10
C TRP A 66 14.01 -9.27 14.83
N TYR A 67 12.83 -8.74 15.18
CA TYR A 67 12.66 -7.49 15.93
C TYR A 67 13.04 -7.70 17.40
N ALA A 68 12.55 -8.79 18.02
CA ALA A 68 12.88 -9.14 19.39
C ALA A 68 14.38 -9.36 19.61
N ASP A 69 15.06 -10.06 18.69
CA ASP A 69 16.52 -10.28 18.74
C ASP A 69 17.33 -8.98 18.60
N ARG A 70 16.68 -7.89 18.17
CA ARG A 70 17.25 -6.54 17.99
C ARG A 70 16.75 -5.55 19.04
N ASP A 71 16.07 -6.01 20.09
CA ASP A 71 15.45 -5.12 21.09
C ASP A 71 14.57 -4.03 20.45
N ILE A 72 13.88 -4.34 19.35
CA ILE A 72 12.87 -3.46 18.73
C ILE A 72 11.49 -3.93 19.18
N ASP A 73 10.72 -3.02 19.77
CA ASP A 73 9.38 -3.32 20.26
C ASP A 73 8.35 -3.21 19.11
N LEU A 74 8.03 -4.35 18.49
CA LEU A 74 7.04 -4.43 17.43
C LEU A 74 5.64 -4.67 18.01
N GLN A 75 4.71 -3.76 17.72
CA GLN A 75 3.31 -3.82 18.12
C GLN A 75 2.44 -4.03 16.88
N LEU A 76 2.06 -5.29 16.64
CA LEU A 76 1.12 -5.69 15.58
C LEU A 76 -0.33 -5.39 15.99
N ASN A 77 -1.25 -5.31 15.02
CA ASN A 77 -2.68 -4.99 15.24
C ASN A 77 -2.90 -3.71 16.08
N THR A 78 -2.00 -2.73 15.94
CA THR A 78 -1.95 -1.52 16.74
C THR A 78 -2.20 -0.31 15.84
N TYR A 79 -3.48 0.02 15.67
CA TYR A 79 -3.91 1.18 14.89
C TYR A 79 -3.68 2.49 15.67
N VAL A 80 -2.92 3.41 15.09
CA VAL A 80 -2.70 4.76 15.63
C VAL A 80 -3.83 5.67 15.20
N THR A 81 -4.48 6.33 16.17
CA THR A 81 -5.63 7.20 15.93
C THR A 81 -5.33 8.68 16.10
N ASP A 82 -4.31 9.04 16.89
CA ASP A 82 -3.95 10.43 17.14
C ASP A 82 -2.44 10.59 17.34
N VAL A 83 -1.93 11.75 16.93
CA VAL A 83 -0.52 12.13 17.09
C VAL A 83 -0.48 13.54 17.64
N ARG A 84 0.22 13.71 18.77
CA ARG A 84 0.38 14.98 19.47
C ARG A 84 1.87 15.36 19.53
N PRO A 85 2.43 16.00 18.48
CA PRO A 85 3.87 16.28 18.42
C PRO A 85 4.38 17.20 19.52
N ASP A 86 3.59 18.20 19.90
CA ASP A 86 3.95 19.16 20.95
C ASP A 86 4.05 18.49 22.35
N ASP A 87 3.29 17.42 22.55
CA ASP A 87 3.29 16.60 23.75
C ASP A 87 4.21 15.37 23.61
N HIS A 88 4.82 15.16 22.44
CA HIS A 88 5.67 14.01 22.13
C HIS A 88 4.97 12.65 22.31
N GLU A 89 3.69 12.56 21.93
CA GLU A 89 2.85 11.38 22.15
C GLU A 89 2.13 10.88 20.88
N VAL A 90 1.97 9.56 20.82
CA VAL A 90 1.08 8.86 19.87
C VAL A 90 0.04 8.08 20.65
N GLU A 91 -1.23 8.16 20.25
CA GLU A 91 -2.34 7.43 20.87
C GLU A 91 -2.93 6.40 19.91
N THR A 92 -3.11 5.17 20.41
CA THR A 92 -3.70 4.07 19.65
C THR A 92 -5.21 3.99 19.82
N HIS A 93 -5.87 3.23 18.96
CA HIS A 93 -7.31 2.94 19.05
C HIS A 93 -7.73 2.36 20.41
N GLU A 94 -6.86 1.60 21.06
CA GLU A 94 -7.12 1.02 22.39
C GLU A 94 -6.89 2.03 23.55
N GLY A 95 -6.50 3.27 23.23
CA GLY A 95 -6.20 4.33 24.21
C GLY A 95 -4.83 4.18 24.87
N VAL A 96 -3.92 3.39 24.29
CA VAL A 96 -2.52 3.28 24.75
C VAL A 96 -1.74 4.47 24.20
N VAL A 97 -0.93 5.09 25.06
CA VAL A 97 -0.09 6.23 24.70
C VAL A 97 1.37 5.80 24.66
N TYR A 98 2.06 6.18 23.59
CA TYR A 98 3.49 5.98 23.38
C TYR A 98 4.19 7.34 23.31
N GLU A 99 5.17 7.55 24.18
CA GLU A 99 6.00 8.77 24.21
C GLU A 99 7.21 8.60 23.28
N PHE A 100 7.65 9.68 22.62
CA PHE A 100 8.79 9.66 21.69
C PHE A 100 9.69 10.90 21.81
N ASP A 101 11.00 10.76 21.63
CA ASP A 101 11.86 11.91 21.34
C ASP A 101 11.79 12.30 19.85
N LYS A 102 11.64 11.30 18.96
CA LYS A 102 11.41 11.49 17.52
C LYS A 102 10.39 10.49 16.98
N LEU A 103 9.55 10.96 16.07
CA LEU A 103 8.50 10.18 15.42
C LEU A 103 8.78 10.02 13.93
N LEU A 104 8.58 8.81 13.40
CA LEU A 104 8.52 8.54 11.96
C LEU A 104 7.11 8.11 11.55
N LEU A 105 6.53 8.82 10.60
CA LEU A 105 5.27 8.47 9.94
C LEU A 105 5.56 7.72 8.63
N ALA A 106 5.39 6.40 8.64
CA ALA A 106 5.59 5.48 7.52
C ALA A 106 4.29 4.75 7.13
N VAL A 107 3.17 5.47 7.25
CA VAL A 107 1.78 4.97 7.17
C VAL A 107 1.30 4.62 5.76
N GLY A 108 2.06 4.98 4.71
CA GLY A 108 1.78 4.61 3.33
C GLY A 108 0.41 5.09 2.81
N GLY A 109 -0.35 4.18 2.22
CA GLY A 109 -1.67 4.45 1.64
C GLY A 109 -2.57 3.21 1.68
N THR A 110 -3.77 3.35 1.12
CA THR A 110 -4.82 2.32 1.07
C THR A 110 -5.49 2.33 -0.31
N PRO A 111 -5.97 1.19 -0.85
CA PRO A 111 -6.73 1.17 -2.10
C PRO A 111 -7.89 2.14 -2.08
N ARG A 112 -8.00 2.94 -3.15
CA ARG A 112 -9.15 3.80 -3.35
C ARG A 112 -10.39 2.95 -3.52
N GLN A 113 -11.38 3.19 -2.67
CA GLN A 113 -12.68 2.54 -2.74
C GLN A 113 -13.42 3.03 -3.99
N LEU A 114 -14.07 2.10 -4.70
CA LEU A 114 -14.91 2.42 -5.85
C LEU A 114 -16.28 2.92 -5.35
N PRO A 115 -16.66 4.19 -5.61
CA PRO A 115 -17.86 4.78 -5.02
C PRO A 115 -19.11 4.40 -5.84
N VAL A 116 -19.49 3.13 -5.81
CA VAL A 116 -20.65 2.56 -6.50
C VAL A 116 -21.44 1.66 -5.55
N ASP A 117 -22.70 1.39 -5.88
CA ASP A 117 -23.52 0.49 -5.08
C ASP A 117 -22.94 -0.94 -5.09
N ASP A 118 -23.02 -1.60 -3.93
CA ASP A 118 -22.56 -2.97 -3.68
C ASP A 118 -21.05 -3.21 -3.95
N SER A 119 -20.22 -2.15 -3.84
CA SER A 119 -18.76 -2.25 -3.99
C SER A 119 -18.04 -2.99 -2.85
N ASP A 120 -18.76 -3.28 -1.77
CA ASP A 120 -18.32 -4.03 -0.58
C ASP A 120 -18.95 -5.42 -0.49
N ALA A 121 -19.65 -5.88 -1.54
CA ALA A 121 -20.26 -7.20 -1.61
C ALA A 121 -19.22 -8.33 -1.49
N ASP A 122 -19.66 -9.48 -0.97
CA ASP A 122 -18.82 -10.67 -0.88
C ASP A 122 -18.37 -11.10 -2.28
N GLY A 123 -17.06 -11.29 -2.47
CA GLY A 123 -16.46 -11.57 -3.78
C GLY A 123 -15.93 -10.34 -4.53
N VAL A 124 -16.14 -9.13 -4.00
CA VAL A 124 -15.47 -7.91 -4.46
C VAL A 124 -14.22 -7.67 -3.61
N HIS A 125 -13.06 -7.61 -4.27
CA HIS A 125 -11.75 -7.53 -3.63
C HIS A 125 -10.99 -6.27 -4.04
N HIS A 126 -10.31 -5.68 -3.06
CA HIS A 126 -9.23 -4.71 -3.28
C HIS A 126 -7.89 -5.39 -2.99
N PHE A 127 -6.78 -4.84 -3.50
CA PHE A 127 -5.49 -5.52 -3.38
C PHE A 127 -4.37 -4.61 -2.87
N TRP A 128 -3.94 -4.83 -1.62
CA TRP A 128 -2.84 -4.08 -1.02
C TRP A 128 -2.06 -4.82 0.05
N THR A 129 -2.76 -5.51 0.95
CA THR A 129 -2.19 -6.22 2.09
C THR A 129 -1.97 -7.69 1.77
N PHE A 130 -1.21 -8.40 2.60
CA PHE A 130 -1.09 -9.85 2.44
C PHE A 130 -2.40 -10.58 2.76
N GLN A 131 -3.20 -10.04 3.69
CA GLN A 131 -4.56 -10.53 3.95
C GLN A 131 -5.45 -10.44 2.70
N ASP A 132 -5.39 -9.34 1.95
CA ASP A 132 -6.10 -9.21 0.67
C ASP A 132 -5.63 -10.28 -0.32
N ALA A 133 -4.33 -10.54 -0.40
CA ALA A 133 -3.77 -11.55 -1.28
C ALA A 133 -4.31 -12.96 -0.98
N ARG A 134 -4.52 -13.28 0.31
CA ARG A 134 -5.15 -14.54 0.75
C ARG A 134 -6.61 -14.62 0.35
N ALA A 135 -7.38 -13.58 0.61
CA ALA A 135 -8.79 -13.52 0.22
C ALA A 135 -8.97 -13.63 -1.30
N ILE A 136 -8.12 -12.93 -2.07
CA ILE A 136 -8.10 -13.01 -3.53
C ILE A 136 -7.70 -14.41 -4.00
N ASN A 137 -6.67 -15.02 -3.40
CA ASN A 137 -6.23 -16.35 -3.81
C ASN A 137 -7.35 -17.39 -3.60
N GLU A 138 -7.98 -17.38 -2.42
CA GLU A 138 -9.07 -18.29 -2.08
C GLU A 138 -10.28 -18.07 -2.98
N SER A 139 -10.74 -16.82 -3.12
CA SER A 139 -11.92 -16.48 -3.92
C SER A 139 -11.71 -16.80 -5.40
N ALA A 140 -10.57 -16.43 -5.99
CA ALA A 140 -10.28 -16.72 -7.39
C ALA A 140 -10.11 -18.23 -7.65
N SER A 141 -9.67 -19.03 -6.68
CA SER A 141 -9.54 -20.49 -6.84
C SER A 141 -10.89 -21.23 -6.94
N GLN A 142 -11.98 -20.56 -6.55
CA GLN A 142 -13.34 -21.09 -6.54
C GLN A 142 -14.24 -20.44 -7.60
N ALA A 143 -13.76 -19.37 -8.24
CA ALA A 143 -14.50 -18.57 -9.19
C ALA A 143 -14.47 -19.17 -10.61
N GLU A 144 -15.56 -18.99 -11.35
CA GLU A 144 -15.60 -19.30 -12.79
C GLU A 144 -15.43 -18.04 -13.65
N LYS A 145 -15.94 -16.90 -13.19
CA LYS A 145 -15.99 -15.65 -13.96
C LYS A 145 -15.52 -14.44 -13.15
N GLY A 146 -14.58 -13.71 -13.72
CA GLY A 146 -13.95 -12.56 -13.08
C GLY A 146 -14.29 -11.23 -13.76
N VAL A 147 -14.50 -10.18 -12.98
CA VAL A 147 -14.45 -8.80 -13.46
C VAL A 147 -13.28 -8.09 -12.78
N VAL A 148 -12.44 -7.41 -13.56
CA VAL A 148 -11.36 -6.56 -13.02
C VAL A 148 -11.58 -5.13 -13.46
N VAL A 149 -11.42 -4.18 -12.54
CA VAL A 149 -11.68 -2.76 -12.78
C VAL A 149 -10.43 -1.93 -12.49
N GLY A 150 -9.95 -1.20 -13.50
CA GLY A 150 -8.89 -0.21 -13.34
C GLY A 150 -7.61 -0.52 -14.11
N ALA A 151 -7.23 0.36 -15.04
CA ALA A 151 -6.17 0.13 -16.05
C ALA A 151 -4.73 0.38 -15.55
N GLY A 152 -4.44 0.06 -14.28
CA GLY A 152 -3.15 0.31 -13.62
C GLY A 152 -2.29 -0.95 -13.42
N LEU A 153 -1.21 -0.82 -12.63
CA LEU A 153 -0.32 -1.94 -12.30
C LEU A 153 -1.02 -3.01 -11.43
N LEU A 154 -1.77 -2.60 -10.40
CA LEU A 154 -2.55 -3.54 -9.57
C LEU A 154 -3.70 -4.18 -10.36
N GLY A 155 -4.34 -3.43 -11.26
CA GLY A 155 -5.39 -3.98 -12.12
C GLY A 155 -4.89 -5.07 -13.06
N ILE A 156 -3.71 -4.91 -13.66
CA ILE A 156 -3.14 -5.99 -14.48
C ILE A 156 -2.67 -7.17 -13.63
N ASP A 157 -2.24 -6.94 -12.39
CA ASP A 157 -1.90 -8.03 -11.46
C ASP A 157 -3.15 -8.85 -11.09
N LEU A 158 -4.30 -8.20 -10.86
CA LEU A 158 -5.60 -8.88 -10.65
C LEU A 158 -6.08 -9.61 -11.91
N ALA A 159 -5.96 -8.99 -13.09
CA ALA A 159 -6.24 -9.68 -14.36
C ALA A 159 -5.35 -10.92 -14.53
N ALA A 160 -4.07 -10.83 -14.15
CA ALA A 160 -3.16 -11.97 -14.15
C ALA A 160 -3.52 -13.04 -13.11
N VAL A 161 -4.19 -12.70 -11.99
CA VAL A 161 -4.77 -13.69 -11.07
C VAL A 161 -5.83 -14.51 -11.80
N CYS A 162 -6.78 -13.87 -12.48
CA CYS A 162 -7.82 -14.58 -13.24
C CYS A 162 -7.20 -15.57 -14.24
N GLY A 163 -6.27 -15.10 -15.07
CA GLY A 163 -5.62 -15.96 -16.07
C GLY A 163 -4.66 -17.02 -15.49
N ALA A 164 -4.19 -16.85 -14.24
CA ALA A 164 -3.32 -17.83 -13.58
C ALA A 164 -4.10 -18.97 -12.91
N GLN A 165 -5.37 -18.72 -12.58
CA GLN A 165 -6.31 -19.62 -11.90
C GLN A 165 -7.46 -20.08 -12.81
N ASP A 166 -7.34 -19.86 -14.13
CA ASP A 166 -8.31 -20.29 -15.15
C ASP A 166 -9.73 -19.69 -15.00
N VAL A 167 -9.83 -18.48 -14.43
CA VAL A 167 -11.08 -17.70 -14.32
C VAL A 167 -11.32 -16.93 -15.63
N GLU A 168 -12.52 -17.05 -16.22
CA GLU A 168 -12.90 -16.29 -17.42
C GLU A 168 -13.07 -14.81 -17.06
N GLY A 169 -12.11 -13.97 -17.47
CA GLY A 169 -12.01 -12.58 -17.01
C GLY A 169 -12.53 -11.54 -18.00
N LYS A 170 -13.19 -10.50 -17.49
CA LYS A 170 -13.41 -9.22 -18.18
C LYS A 170 -12.60 -8.15 -17.48
N TYR A 171 -11.71 -7.47 -18.20
CA TYR A 171 -10.86 -6.42 -17.63
C TYR A 171 -11.31 -5.05 -18.14
N LEU A 172 -12.10 -4.37 -17.32
CA LEU A 172 -12.79 -3.12 -17.62
C LEU A 172 -11.85 -1.93 -17.39
N MET A 173 -11.66 -1.16 -18.46
CA MET A 173 -10.71 -0.06 -18.51
C MET A 173 -11.41 1.21 -18.99
N ARG A 174 -11.28 2.29 -18.23
CA ARG A 174 -11.68 3.62 -18.69
C ARG A 174 -10.70 4.07 -19.77
N GLY A 175 -11.18 4.20 -21.00
CA GLY A 175 -10.39 4.55 -22.17
C GLY A 175 -10.00 3.34 -23.01
N ASN A 176 -9.11 3.55 -23.97
CA ASN A 176 -8.87 2.62 -25.08
C ASN A 176 -7.67 1.69 -24.92
N SER A 177 -6.92 1.76 -23.81
CA SER A 177 -5.76 0.90 -23.59
C SER A 177 -5.31 0.81 -22.13
N TRP A 178 -4.53 -0.24 -21.83
CA TRP A 178 -3.88 -0.41 -20.54
C TRP A 178 -2.65 0.49 -20.45
N TRP A 179 -2.39 1.08 -19.28
CA TRP A 179 -1.19 1.87 -19.00
C TRP A 179 -0.92 3.04 -19.96
N ARG A 180 -1.98 3.72 -20.41
CA ARG A 180 -1.95 4.81 -21.41
C ARG A 180 -1.02 6.00 -21.10
N TYR A 181 -0.56 6.13 -19.85
CA TYR A 181 0.36 7.19 -19.45
C TYR A 181 1.82 6.85 -19.72
N ALA A 182 2.14 5.56 -19.93
CA ALA A 182 3.51 5.08 -20.15
C ALA A 182 3.69 4.33 -21.47
N LEU A 183 2.63 3.75 -22.03
CA LEU A 183 2.69 2.96 -23.27
C LEU A 183 1.93 3.62 -24.43
N SER A 184 2.42 3.36 -25.65
CA SER A 184 1.64 3.58 -26.88
C SER A 184 0.56 2.51 -27.02
N GLU A 185 -0.44 2.77 -27.87
CA GLU A 185 -1.51 1.78 -28.17
C GLU A 185 -0.95 0.48 -28.74
N GLU A 186 0.06 0.55 -29.61
CA GLU A 186 0.75 -0.64 -30.15
C GLU A 186 1.44 -1.44 -29.03
N GLY A 187 2.08 -0.76 -28.07
CA GLY A 187 2.70 -1.41 -26.92
C GLY A 187 1.67 -2.05 -25.98
N ALA A 188 0.55 -1.36 -25.74
CA ALA A 188 -0.54 -1.89 -24.93
C ALA A 188 -1.23 -3.09 -25.61
N ALA A 189 -1.34 -3.11 -26.93
CA ALA A 189 -1.94 -4.22 -27.69
C ALA A 189 -1.21 -5.55 -27.45
N ILE A 190 0.13 -5.53 -27.30
CA ILE A 190 0.92 -6.72 -26.95
C ILE A 190 0.45 -7.30 -25.61
N MET A 191 0.19 -6.44 -24.62
CA MET A 191 -0.30 -6.84 -23.30
C MET A 191 -1.75 -7.34 -23.37
N HIS A 192 -2.59 -6.69 -24.18
CA HIS A 192 -3.98 -7.10 -24.40
C HIS A 192 -4.08 -8.48 -25.04
N ASP A 193 -3.26 -8.76 -26.05
CA ASP A 193 -3.23 -10.07 -26.69
C ASP A 193 -2.76 -11.16 -25.72
N ALA A 194 -1.71 -10.87 -24.93
CA ALA A 194 -1.25 -11.77 -23.87
C ALA A 194 -2.35 -12.07 -22.82
N MET A 195 -3.20 -11.08 -22.48
CA MET A 195 -4.34 -11.30 -21.58
C MET A 195 -5.43 -12.17 -22.24
N ARG A 196 -5.76 -11.94 -23.51
CA ARG A 196 -6.74 -12.76 -24.24
C ARG A 196 -6.30 -14.22 -24.34
N GLU A 197 -5.00 -14.46 -24.58
CA GLU A 197 -4.41 -15.81 -24.55
C GLU A 197 -4.54 -16.51 -23.19
N LYS A 198 -4.75 -15.75 -22.12
CA LYS A 198 -4.95 -16.21 -20.75
C LYS A 198 -6.42 -16.21 -20.32
N GLY A 199 -7.36 -16.06 -21.24
CA GLY A 199 -8.80 -16.08 -20.93
C GLY A 199 -9.31 -14.79 -20.29
N VAL A 200 -8.55 -13.69 -20.38
CA VAL A 200 -8.96 -12.38 -19.85
C VAL A 200 -9.16 -11.40 -21.00
N GLU A 201 -10.38 -10.93 -21.18
CA GLU A 201 -10.76 -10.03 -22.25
C GLU A 201 -10.68 -8.56 -21.81
N PRO A 202 -9.84 -7.74 -22.45
CA PRO A 202 -9.86 -6.28 -22.30
C PRO A 202 -11.19 -5.69 -22.77
N VAL A 203 -11.88 -4.95 -21.90
CA VAL A 203 -13.08 -4.18 -22.20
C VAL A 203 -12.75 -2.70 -22.08
N PHE A 204 -12.79 -2.00 -23.21
CA PHE A 204 -12.41 -0.59 -23.30
C PHE A 204 -13.59 0.35 -23.13
N ASP A 205 -13.29 1.61 -22.84
CA ASP A 205 -14.28 2.69 -22.64
C ASP A 205 -15.39 2.30 -21.65
N SER A 206 -15.03 1.45 -20.67
CA SER A 206 -15.95 0.87 -19.70
C SER A 206 -15.41 1.00 -18.28
N GLY A 207 -16.25 0.65 -17.32
CA GLY A 207 -16.02 0.70 -15.88
C GLY A 207 -17.20 0.06 -15.18
N VAL A 208 -17.40 0.34 -13.90
CA VAL A 208 -18.55 -0.16 -13.14
C VAL A 208 -19.38 1.02 -12.66
N ASP A 209 -20.69 0.90 -12.82
CA ASP A 209 -21.73 1.79 -12.29
C ASP A 209 -22.32 1.24 -10.99
N HIS A 210 -22.53 -0.08 -10.91
CA HIS A 210 -22.90 -0.82 -9.69
C HIS A 210 -22.58 -2.31 -9.85
N PHE A 211 -22.54 -3.02 -8.73
CA PHE A 211 -22.54 -4.48 -8.71
C PHE A 211 -23.96 -5.01 -8.45
N GLU A 212 -24.24 -6.22 -8.92
CA GLU A 212 -25.45 -6.96 -8.55
C GLU A 212 -25.09 -8.09 -7.59
N THR A 213 -25.93 -8.33 -6.60
CA THR A 213 -25.73 -9.37 -5.57
C THR A 213 -26.87 -10.39 -5.53
N ASP A 214 -26.59 -11.59 -5.00
CA ASP A 214 -27.62 -12.57 -4.66
C ASP A 214 -28.27 -12.28 -3.28
N GLU A 215 -29.22 -13.11 -2.85
CA GLU A 215 -29.89 -12.94 -1.55
C GLU A 215 -28.94 -13.09 -0.34
N ALA A 216 -27.75 -13.68 -0.54
CA ALA A 216 -26.73 -13.85 0.48
C ALA A 216 -25.71 -12.68 0.50
N GLY A 217 -25.78 -11.75 -0.47
CA GLY A 217 -24.86 -10.62 -0.58
C GLY A 217 -23.60 -10.91 -1.40
N HIS A 218 -23.55 -12.05 -2.12
CA HIS A 218 -22.43 -12.39 -2.99
C HIS A 218 -22.59 -11.74 -4.37
N VAL A 219 -21.49 -11.23 -4.93
CA VAL A 219 -21.48 -10.62 -6.27
C VAL A 219 -21.92 -11.64 -7.33
N THR A 220 -22.73 -11.19 -8.27
CA THR A 220 -23.22 -11.99 -9.41
C THR A 220 -22.99 -11.34 -10.76
N ALA A 221 -22.80 -10.01 -10.77
CA ALA A 221 -22.40 -9.27 -11.96
C ALA A 221 -21.85 -7.89 -11.60
N ALA A 222 -21.07 -7.33 -12.54
CA ALA A 222 -20.80 -5.90 -12.62
C ALA A 222 -21.57 -5.29 -13.81
N VAL A 223 -22.19 -4.13 -13.61
CA VAL A 223 -22.91 -3.41 -14.65
C VAL A 223 -22.16 -2.12 -14.96
N ASP A 224 -21.93 -1.83 -16.24
CA ASP A 224 -21.28 -0.60 -16.66
C ASP A 224 -22.26 0.57 -16.86
N PRO A 225 -21.76 1.81 -17.01
CA PRO A 225 -22.62 2.98 -17.23
C PRO A 225 -23.45 2.96 -18.52
N ASN A 226 -23.17 2.05 -19.47
CA ASN A 226 -23.95 1.88 -20.70
C ASN A 226 -25.07 0.84 -20.52
N GLY A 227 -25.11 0.14 -19.39
CA GLY A 227 -26.04 -0.94 -19.09
C GLY A 227 -25.57 -2.31 -19.58
N ASP A 228 -24.31 -2.44 -20.01
CA ASP A 228 -23.72 -3.73 -20.31
C ASP A 228 -23.46 -4.49 -19.01
N ARG A 229 -23.90 -5.75 -18.96
CA ARG A 229 -23.84 -6.60 -17.77
C ARG A 229 -22.80 -7.70 -17.95
N TYR A 230 -21.87 -7.79 -17.00
CA TYR A 230 -20.81 -8.79 -16.96
C TYR A 230 -21.02 -9.72 -15.77
N GLU A 231 -21.44 -10.96 -16.03
CA GLU A 231 -21.58 -11.99 -14.98
C GLU A 231 -20.23 -12.30 -14.34
N CYS A 232 -20.18 -12.29 -13.00
CA CYS A 232 -18.99 -12.64 -12.24
C CYS A 232 -19.33 -13.14 -10.83
N ASP A 233 -18.47 -14.02 -10.32
CA ASP A 233 -18.42 -14.50 -8.93
C ASP A 233 -17.09 -14.09 -8.24
N PHE A 234 -16.22 -13.40 -8.97
CA PHE A 234 -15.05 -12.69 -8.48
C PHE A 234 -14.96 -11.30 -9.11
N ALA A 235 -14.73 -10.27 -8.30
CA ALA A 235 -14.44 -8.92 -8.78
C ALA A 235 -13.16 -8.37 -8.13
N GLY A 236 -12.25 -7.82 -8.94
CA GLY A 236 -11.03 -7.16 -8.48
C GLY A 236 -11.05 -5.67 -8.81
N VAL A 237 -10.94 -4.80 -7.82
CA VAL A 237 -11.00 -3.34 -7.96
C VAL A 237 -9.64 -2.72 -7.66
N ALA A 238 -9.08 -2.01 -8.64
CA ALA A 238 -7.78 -1.35 -8.54
C ALA A 238 -7.77 0.00 -9.28
N ILE A 239 -8.46 0.99 -8.71
CA ILE A 239 -8.68 2.32 -9.33
C ILE A 239 -7.74 3.42 -8.80
N GLY A 240 -6.68 3.03 -8.09
CA GLY A 240 -5.70 3.92 -7.50
C GLY A 240 -5.50 3.65 -6.01
N LEU A 241 -4.63 4.44 -5.41
CA LEU A 241 -4.33 4.41 -3.99
C LEU A 241 -4.58 5.81 -3.43
N ASP A 242 -5.21 5.88 -2.27
CA ASP A 242 -5.28 7.09 -1.46
C ASP A 242 -4.19 7.03 -0.39
N ARG A 243 -3.66 8.19 0.00
CA ARG A 243 -2.66 8.28 1.06
C ARG A 243 -3.36 8.28 2.41
N ASN A 244 -2.80 7.57 3.39
CA ASN A 244 -3.36 7.46 4.74
C ASN A 244 -3.11 8.78 5.49
N THR A 245 -3.90 9.79 5.16
CA THR A 245 -3.76 11.17 5.64
C THR A 245 -4.78 11.50 6.73
N GLU A 246 -5.67 10.57 7.06
CA GLU A 246 -6.71 10.71 8.08
C GLU A 246 -6.09 10.93 9.47
N LEU A 247 -5.03 10.20 9.81
CA LEU A 247 -4.27 10.41 11.05
C LEU A 247 -3.52 11.76 11.10
N LEU A 248 -3.53 12.52 10.01
CA LEU A 248 -2.86 13.80 9.89
C LEU A 248 -3.83 14.98 10.04
N GLU A 249 -5.14 14.75 10.13
CA GLU A 249 -6.11 15.83 10.33
C GLU A 249 -5.87 16.61 11.63
N THR A 250 -5.30 15.94 12.64
CA THR A 250 -4.93 16.52 13.93
C THR A 250 -3.47 16.96 14.00
N LEU A 251 -2.67 16.65 12.98
CA LEU A 251 -1.23 16.89 12.94
C LEU A 251 -0.92 18.26 12.29
N ASP A 252 -0.24 19.15 13.02
CA ASP A 252 0.18 20.46 12.50
C ASP A 252 1.46 20.34 11.63
N VAL A 253 1.33 19.62 10.51
CA VAL A 253 2.38 19.51 9.49
C VAL A 253 1.89 19.96 8.11
N GLU A 254 2.81 20.38 7.24
CA GLU A 254 2.47 20.73 5.87
C GLU A 254 2.04 19.48 5.06
N ILE A 255 0.84 19.53 4.47
CA ILE A 255 0.25 18.46 3.66
C ILE A 255 -0.07 18.98 2.26
N ASP A 256 0.37 18.26 1.23
CA ASP A 256 0.05 18.53 -0.18
C ASP A 256 -0.05 17.22 -0.97
N GLY A 257 -1.19 16.52 -0.82
CA GLY A 257 -1.38 15.17 -1.39
C GLY A 257 -0.51 14.08 -0.74
N GLY A 258 0.08 14.39 0.42
CA GLY A 258 1.03 13.60 1.20
C GLY A 258 1.73 14.53 2.21
N ILE A 259 2.45 13.96 3.18
CA ILE A 259 3.24 14.75 4.15
C ILE A 259 4.43 15.37 3.42
N VAL A 260 4.51 16.69 3.44
CA VAL A 260 5.65 17.40 2.86
C VAL A 260 6.87 17.20 3.74
N THR A 261 7.97 16.81 3.12
CA THR A 261 9.28 16.70 3.78
C THR A 261 10.36 17.48 3.05
N ASP A 262 11.38 17.91 3.79
CA ASP A 262 12.62 18.43 3.24
C ASP A 262 13.51 17.30 2.67
N GLU A 263 14.70 17.65 2.18
CA GLU A 263 15.66 16.68 1.67
C GLU A 263 16.21 15.71 2.72
N TYR A 264 15.92 15.92 4.01
CA TYR A 264 16.33 15.08 5.14
C TYR A 264 15.18 14.23 5.69
N MET A 265 14.05 14.18 4.96
CA MET A 265 12.81 13.50 5.34
C MET A 265 12.11 14.11 6.58
N GLN A 266 12.53 15.29 7.02
CA GLN A 266 11.92 16.01 8.14
C GLN A 266 10.66 16.73 7.67
N THR A 267 9.60 16.68 8.47
CA THR A 267 8.38 17.45 8.21
C THR A 267 8.55 18.91 8.64
N SER A 268 7.49 19.73 8.58
CA SER A 268 7.53 21.07 9.17
C SER A 268 7.63 21.07 10.70
N HIS A 269 7.43 19.91 11.36
CA HIS A 269 7.71 19.74 12.79
C HIS A 269 9.10 19.11 13.00
N PRO A 270 9.99 19.69 13.83
CA PRO A 270 11.40 19.29 13.92
C PRO A 270 11.64 17.88 14.50
N ASP A 271 10.66 17.35 15.22
CA ASP A 271 10.72 16.02 15.84
C ASP A 271 9.89 14.96 15.10
N VAL A 272 9.26 15.34 13.97
CA VAL A 272 8.45 14.42 13.16
C VAL A 272 9.06 14.30 11.76
N PHE A 273 9.24 13.06 11.33
CA PHE A 273 9.75 12.66 10.03
C PHE A 273 8.67 11.85 9.31
N ALA A 274 8.76 11.76 7.98
CA ALA A 274 7.88 10.90 7.19
C ALA A 274 8.66 10.18 6.09
N ALA A 275 8.28 8.94 5.78
CA ALA A 275 8.95 8.13 4.77
C ALA A 275 7.99 7.19 4.02
N GLY A 276 8.36 6.86 2.78
CA GLY A 276 7.61 5.97 1.91
C GLY A 276 6.44 6.65 1.20
N ASP A 277 5.42 5.87 0.86
CA ASP A 277 4.30 6.30 0.00
C ASP A 277 3.56 7.55 0.47
N ILE A 278 3.58 7.84 1.78
CA ILE A 278 2.91 9.01 2.37
C ILE A 278 3.61 10.33 2.02
N THR A 279 4.88 10.31 1.59
CA THR A 279 5.69 11.51 1.47
C THR A 279 5.45 12.27 0.18
N ARG A 280 5.61 13.60 0.29
CA ARG A 280 5.91 14.51 -0.80
C ARG A 280 7.25 15.16 -0.52
N PHE A 281 8.31 14.46 -0.90
CA PHE A 281 9.69 14.82 -0.57
C PHE A 281 10.27 15.86 -1.52
N HIS A 282 11.30 16.58 -1.07
CA HIS A 282 12.14 17.40 -1.95
C HIS A 282 13.12 16.54 -2.73
N ASP A 283 12.97 16.48 -4.06
CA ASP A 283 13.88 15.80 -4.95
C ASP A 283 15.05 16.74 -5.28
N VAL A 284 16.24 16.44 -4.77
CA VAL A 284 17.44 17.28 -4.95
C VAL A 284 17.99 17.24 -6.39
N ILE A 285 17.64 16.22 -7.18
CA ILE A 285 18.07 16.07 -8.57
C ILE A 285 17.21 16.96 -9.47
N LEU A 286 15.90 16.96 -9.24
CA LEU A 286 14.93 17.77 -10.00
C LEU A 286 14.80 19.20 -9.45
N GLY A 287 15.14 19.42 -8.17
CA GLY A 287 14.98 20.70 -7.49
C GLY A 287 13.52 21.07 -7.22
N GLU A 288 12.62 20.08 -7.20
CA GLU A 288 11.19 20.26 -6.96
C GLU A 288 10.64 19.20 -6.00
N ARG A 289 9.38 19.35 -5.59
CA ARG A 289 8.72 18.33 -4.76
C ARG A 289 8.23 17.18 -5.64
N ALA A 290 8.53 15.96 -5.24
CA ALA A 290 8.14 14.75 -5.95
C ALA A 290 7.37 13.78 -5.04
N GLN A 291 6.83 12.73 -5.65
CA GLN A 291 6.24 11.58 -4.96
C GLN A 291 6.67 10.32 -5.67
N ASN A 292 6.95 9.27 -4.91
CA ASN A 292 7.39 8.00 -5.47
C ASN A 292 6.91 6.83 -4.62
N GLY A 293 6.09 5.95 -5.22
CA GLY A 293 5.57 4.74 -4.58
C GLY A 293 6.40 3.48 -4.84
N ALA A 294 7.65 3.63 -5.31
CA ALA A 294 8.53 2.50 -5.55
C ALA A 294 9.12 1.98 -4.24
N TRP A 295 9.09 0.66 -4.05
CA TRP A 295 9.66 -0.02 -2.88
C TRP A 295 11.10 0.37 -2.56
N GLY A 296 11.95 0.48 -3.59
CA GLY A 296 13.35 0.89 -3.41
C GLY A 296 13.46 2.33 -2.87
N SER A 297 12.63 3.25 -3.39
CA SER A 297 12.58 4.63 -2.91
C SER A 297 12.12 4.68 -1.46
N ALA A 298 11.04 3.98 -1.11
CA ALA A 298 10.51 3.91 0.25
C ALA A 298 11.53 3.32 1.24
N LYS A 299 12.28 2.30 0.83
CA LYS A 299 13.39 1.72 1.62
C LYS A 299 14.43 2.78 1.97
N GLU A 300 14.96 3.46 0.95
CA GLU A 300 15.99 4.49 1.14
C GLU A 300 15.48 5.67 1.97
N GLN A 301 14.24 6.13 1.74
CA GLN A 301 13.62 7.17 2.56
C GLN A 301 13.58 6.78 4.05
N GLY A 302 13.23 5.53 4.36
CA GLY A 302 13.21 5.03 5.73
C GLY A 302 14.57 5.09 6.42
N SER A 303 15.61 4.55 5.75
CA SER A 303 16.97 4.58 6.27
C SER A 303 17.52 6.01 6.43
N ILE A 304 17.23 6.92 5.49
CA ILE A 304 17.67 8.31 5.56
C ILE A 304 16.92 9.09 6.64
N ALA A 305 15.62 8.85 6.82
CA ALA A 305 14.86 9.44 7.92
C ALA A 305 15.46 9.04 9.27
N ALA A 306 15.77 7.76 9.48
CA ALA A 306 16.42 7.27 10.71
C ALA A 306 17.74 7.99 11.02
N LYS A 307 18.63 8.15 10.05
CA LYS A 307 19.89 8.88 10.22
C LYS A 307 19.67 10.35 10.63
N ASN A 308 18.70 11.01 9.99
CA ASN A 308 18.39 12.40 10.29
C ASN A 308 17.56 12.59 11.58
N MET A 309 16.89 11.55 12.08
CA MET A 309 16.28 11.53 13.41
C MET A 309 17.35 11.54 14.51
N LEU A 310 18.51 10.93 14.26
CA LEU A 310 19.66 10.92 15.17
C LEU A 310 20.43 12.25 15.15
N ASP A 311 20.79 12.70 13.95
CA ASP A 311 21.48 13.98 13.73
C ASP A 311 21.01 14.58 12.41
N HIS A 312 20.13 15.58 12.49
CA HIS A 312 19.51 16.19 11.33
C HIS A 312 20.56 16.88 10.44
N GLY A 313 20.49 16.64 9.13
CA GLY A 313 21.45 17.16 8.17
C GLY A 313 22.55 16.18 7.79
N THR A 314 22.52 14.95 8.33
CA THR A 314 23.53 13.91 8.10
C THR A 314 23.57 13.44 6.65
N GLU A 315 22.40 13.21 6.04
CA GLU A 315 22.30 12.64 4.69
C GLU A 315 21.05 13.12 3.97
N GLN A 316 21.22 13.61 2.74
CA GLN A 316 20.12 14.02 1.88
C GLN A 316 19.54 12.83 1.13
N PHE A 317 18.23 12.81 0.92
CA PHE A 317 17.56 11.85 0.06
C PHE A 317 17.71 12.23 -1.41
N GLU A 318 18.31 11.33 -2.19
CA GLU A 318 18.50 11.47 -3.64
C GLU A 318 17.91 10.23 -4.33
N TRP A 319 16.99 10.40 -5.29
CA TRP A 319 16.36 9.29 -6.02
C TRP A 319 16.13 9.59 -7.51
#